data_AF-A0A954CLQ0-F1
#
_entry.id   AF-A0A954CLQ0-F1
#
_cell.length_a   1.000
_cell.length_b   1.000
_cell.length_c   1.000
_cell.angle_alpha   90.00
_cell.angle_beta   90.00
_cell.angle_gamma   90.00
#
_symmetry.space_group_name_H-M   'P 1'
#
loop_
_entity.id
_entity.type
_entity.pdbx_description
1 polymer ?
#
loop_
_entity_poly.entity_id
_entity_poly.type
_entity_poly.pdbx_seq_one_letter_code
_entity_poly.pdbx_strand_id
1 'polypeptide(L)'
;MNEDAPTESLDDRLDRLVSEYSDRLAAGQRPNRREYLDRLPAGARPGFERVLKMIEAGMASPPSRIDPLVPGAEFGQYRLEREVGRGGMALVWLARDTKLGRPVALKLLRPGLALEQRHVDRFEREARAIAKLHHPHIVEVHDVGEARGYHYLAMEFVAGPSLATVFEALPIDRERTADDLARATGIAELAQHGSFEQAIARLLVPVVDALSHAHELGIVHRDVKPSNILLQMDGRAVIADFGLAKGDDDPSLSLTGEGIGTPYYMSPEQAHLTTKRVDHRTDIYSLGVTLYEALAGRRPFGGQSFLEVVAAIRDTVPVPLRTSTTRCSRNAAAVVRCAMARDPDERYRDADALRLDLVAVADGLVTEARQAEGGVLRRVWTALRRTFTGESFEYRSEATLFGVPLVHWIAGRRRPGQPRRVARGWLACGDTAYGLVALGPLAVGGICAGGANVGLVTWGGMTAGLLAFGGIAAGLFTAGGIAVGWLVGGGIACGYAAMGGIPIGHYALGGMPIGKFVLGDQRQDVEAREFFQALFESWDGFWSTLF
;
A
#
# COMPACT_ATOMS: atom_id res chain seq x y z
N MET A 1 35.28 -21.72 36.66
CA MET A 1 33.95 -21.83 37.28
C MET A 1 33.36 -20.43 37.31
N ASN A 2 32.60 -20.11 36.27
CA ASN A 2 31.59 -19.05 36.23
C ASN A 2 30.77 -19.37 34.99
N GLU A 3 29.71 -20.13 35.21
CA GLU A 3 28.63 -20.33 34.24
C GLU A 3 27.82 -19.04 34.20
N ASP A 4 27.75 -18.41 33.03
CA ASP A 4 26.76 -17.38 32.74
C ASP A 4 25.37 -18.03 32.78
N ALA A 5 24.68 -17.90 33.91
CA ALA A 5 23.28 -18.24 34.00
C ALA A 5 22.48 -17.31 33.06
N PRO A 6 21.57 -17.82 32.22
CA PRO A 6 20.82 -16.99 31.30
C PRO A 6 19.95 -15.99 32.09
N THR A 7 20.03 -14.71 31.72
CA THR A 7 19.22 -13.64 32.31
C THR A 7 17.75 -13.91 31.98
N GLU A 8 16.92 -14.11 33.01
CA GLU A 8 15.48 -14.38 32.84
C GLU A 8 14.80 -13.24 32.06
N SER A 9 14.11 -13.57 30.97
CA SER A 9 13.38 -12.57 30.18
C SER A 9 12.17 -12.03 30.95
N LEU A 10 11.72 -10.81 30.64
CA LEU A 10 10.54 -10.21 31.28
C LEU A 10 9.30 -11.10 31.13
N ASP A 11 9.14 -11.74 29.96
CA ASP A 11 8.03 -12.65 29.70
C ASP A 11 8.09 -13.93 30.53
N ASP A 12 9.27 -14.55 30.67
CA ASP A 12 9.44 -15.74 31.53
C ASP A 12 9.14 -15.40 32.99
N ARG A 13 9.52 -14.19 33.41
CA ARG A 13 9.21 -13.67 34.73
C ARG A 13 7.72 -13.43 34.92
N LEU A 14 7.03 -12.87 33.91
CA LEU A 14 5.59 -12.69 33.93
C LEU A 14 4.87 -14.04 34.01
N ASP A 15 5.20 -14.99 33.15
CA ASP A 15 4.61 -16.35 33.12
C ASP A 15 4.79 -17.06 34.48
N ARG A 16 5.99 -17.00 35.06
CA ARG A 16 6.28 -17.57 36.38
C ARG A 16 5.46 -16.93 37.50
N LEU A 17 5.37 -15.58 37.51
CA LEU A 17 4.60 -14.84 38.52
C LEU A 17 3.09 -15.10 38.41
N VAL A 18 2.56 -15.25 37.20
CA VAL A 18 1.16 -15.64 36.98
C VAL A 18 0.90 -17.04 37.56
N SER A 19 1.78 -18.00 37.27
CA SER A 19 1.66 -19.37 37.80
C SER A 19 1.74 -19.39 39.34
N GLU A 20 2.69 -18.66 39.93
CA GLU A 20 2.87 -18.58 41.38
C GLU A 20 1.65 -17.96 42.08
N TYR A 21 1.09 -16.88 41.53
CA TYR A 21 -0.11 -16.21 42.06
C TYR A 21 -1.32 -17.14 42.04
N SER A 22 -1.48 -17.85 40.92
CA SER A 22 -2.49 -18.87 40.72
C SER A 22 -2.42 -20.01 41.74
N ASP A 23 -1.25 -20.62 41.91
CA ASP A 23 -1.09 -21.81 42.75
C ASP A 23 -1.49 -21.50 44.20
N ARG A 24 -1.18 -20.27 44.65
CA ARG A 24 -1.59 -19.78 45.97
C ARG A 24 -3.10 -19.60 46.06
N LEU A 25 -3.76 -19.05 45.03
CA LEU A 25 -5.23 -18.96 44.99
C LEU A 25 -5.90 -20.34 44.99
N ALA A 26 -5.40 -21.28 44.18
CA ALA A 26 -5.90 -22.65 44.11
C ALA A 26 -5.72 -23.41 45.44
N ALA A 27 -4.66 -23.12 46.19
CA ALA A 27 -4.45 -23.61 47.56
C ALA A 27 -5.33 -22.90 48.61
N GLY A 28 -6.29 -22.06 48.21
CA GLY A 28 -7.19 -21.32 49.09
C GLY A 28 -6.57 -20.10 49.78
N GLN A 29 -5.36 -19.70 49.38
CA GLN A 29 -4.71 -18.49 49.91
C GLN A 29 -5.22 -17.24 49.18
N ARG A 30 -5.08 -16.06 49.79
CA ARG A 30 -5.34 -14.76 49.15
C ARG A 30 -4.03 -13.98 48.98
N PRO A 31 -3.23 -14.29 47.94
CA PRO A 31 -1.95 -13.62 47.69
C PRO A 31 -2.14 -12.12 47.43
N ASN A 32 -1.26 -11.29 48.01
CA ASN A 32 -1.31 -9.83 47.87
C ASN A 32 -0.73 -9.40 46.50
N ARG A 33 -1.56 -8.83 45.63
CA ARG A 33 -1.15 -8.38 44.28
C ARG A 33 0.09 -7.48 44.28
N ARG A 34 0.24 -6.63 45.30
CA ARG A 34 1.34 -5.64 45.38
C ARG A 34 2.71 -6.32 45.43
N GLU A 35 2.80 -7.46 46.12
CA GLU A 35 3.99 -8.31 46.20
C GLU A 35 4.53 -8.72 44.81
N TYR A 36 3.61 -9.02 43.89
CA TYR A 36 3.94 -9.46 42.54
C TYR A 36 4.21 -8.28 41.60
N LEU A 37 3.45 -7.20 41.72
CA LEU A 37 3.65 -5.97 40.93
C LEU A 37 4.99 -5.30 41.22
N ASP A 38 5.48 -5.36 42.47
CA ASP A 38 6.76 -4.78 42.86
C ASP A 38 7.95 -5.58 42.29
N ARG A 39 7.74 -6.84 41.89
CA ARG A 39 8.72 -7.67 41.17
C ARG A 39 8.78 -7.36 39.67
N LEU A 40 7.97 -6.43 39.16
CA LEU A 40 7.90 -6.09 37.73
C LEU A 40 8.35 -4.65 37.43
N PRO A 41 8.93 -4.40 36.24
CA PRO A 41 9.18 -3.05 35.74
C PRO A 41 7.88 -2.26 35.60
N ALA A 42 7.93 -0.94 35.79
CA ALA A 42 6.73 -0.10 35.81
C ALA A 42 5.83 -0.24 34.58
N GLY A 43 6.40 -0.42 33.38
CA GLY A 43 5.66 -0.61 32.13
C GLY A 43 4.84 -1.90 32.06
N ALA A 44 5.29 -2.98 32.71
CA ALA A 44 4.63 -4.29 32.66
C ALA A 44 3.51 -4.45 33.70
N ARG A 45 3.50 -3.61 34.75
CA ARG A 45 2.55 -3.69 35.89
C ARG A 45 1.08 -3.60 35.47
N PRO A 46 0.64 -2.66 34.60
CA PRO A 46 -0.77 -2.55 34.24
C PRO A 46 -1.32 -3.77 33.52
N GLY A 47 -0.51 -4.39 32.65
CA GLY A 47 -0.87 -5.63 31.96
C GLY A 47 -0.99 -6.81 32.92
N PHE A 48 0.00 -6.97 33.80
CA PHE A 48 0.01 -8.03 34.80
C PHE A 48 -1.14 -7.89 35.82
N GLU A 49 -1.46 -6.67 36.25
CA GLU A 49 -2.59 -6.44 37.18
C GLU A 49 -3.95 -6.83 36.58
N ARG A 50 -4.15 -6.60 35.27
CA ARG A 50 -5.35 -7.07 34.56
C ARG A 50 -5.45 -8.59 34.58
N VAL A 51 -4.34 -9.28 34.33
CA VAL A 51 -4.27 -10.75 34.37
C VAL A 51 -4.67 -11.29 35.75
N LEU A 52 -4.12 -10.73 36.85
CA LEU A 52 -4.47 -11.18 38.20
C LEU A 52 -5.96 -11.00 38.52
N LYS A 53 -6.55 -9.87 38.11
CA LYS A 53 -7.99 -9.62 38.30
C LYS A 53 -8.87 -10.63 37.58
N MET A 54 -8.47 -11.12 36.40
CA MET A 54 -9.22 -12.13 35.65
C MET A 54 -9.18 -13.50 36.32
N ILE A 55 -8.01 -13.89 36.85
CA ILE A 55 -7.84 -15.14 37.61
C ILE A 55 -8.71 -15.14 38.86
N GLU A 56 -8.69 -14.05 39.65
CA GLU A 56 -9.51 -13.93 40.87
C GLU A 56 -11.02 -13.92 40.60
N ALA A 57 -11.43 -13.39 39.44
CA ALA A 57 -12.83 -13.38 39.02
C ALA A 57 -13.31 -14.74 38.49
N GLY A 58 -12.45 -15.77 38.44
CA GLY A 58 -12.76 -17.07 37.86
C GLY A 58 -13.00 -17.01 36.34
N MET A 59 -12.63 -15.90 35.70
CA MET A 59 -12.74 -15.70 34.25
C MET A 59 -11.53 -16.26 33.49
N ALA A 60 -10.51 -16.74 34.21
CA ALA A 60 -9.36 -17.42 33.66
C ALA A 60 -8.95 -18.57 34.59
N SER A 61 -8.82 -19.77 34.02
CA SER A 61 -8.17 -20.89 34.70
C SER A 61 -6.66 -20.76 34.50
N PRO A 62 -5.87 -20.71 35.57
CA PRO A 62 -4.44 -20.65 35.40
C PRO A 62 -3.88 -22.00 34.95
N PRO A 63 -2.74 -22.02 34.23
CA PRO A 63 -2.10 -23.26 33.83
C PRO A 63 -1.73 -24.06 35.09
N SER A 64 -2.20 -25.30 35.17
CA SER A 64 -1.77 -26.26 36.19
C SER A 64 -0.27 -26.46 36.06
N ARG A 65 0.54 -26.07 37.07
CA ARG A 65 2.02 -26.18 37.12
C ARG A 65 2.68 -26.06 35.73
N ILE A 66 3.13 -24.85 35.37
CA ILE A 66 4.03 -24.68 34.23
C ILE A 66 5.36 -25.35 34.59
N ASP A 67 5.47 -26.64 34.32
CA ASP A 67 6.76 -27.30 34.34
C ASP A 67 7.64 -26.65 33.27
N PRO A 68 8.92 -26.37 33.58
CA PRO A 68 9.80 -25.69 32.63
C PRO A 68 9.93 -26.50 31.34
N LEU A 69 9.71 -25.83 30.21
CA LEU A 69 9.95 -26.38 28.88
C LEU A 69 11.47 -26.48 28.69
N VAL A 70 11.99 -27.69 28.83
CA VAL A 70 13.43 -27.99 28.71
C VAL A 70 13.66 -29.06 27.65
N PRO A 71 14.84 -29.05 26.97
CA PRO A 71 15.26 -30.15 26.11
C PRO A 71 15.14 -31.51 26.80
N GLY A 72 14.58 -32.48 26.09
CA GLY A 72 14.33 -33.84 26.57
C GLY A 72 13.02 -34.03 27.33
N ALA A 73 12.33 -32.95 27.73
CA ALA A 73 11.06 -33.07 28.45
C ALA A 73 9.95 -33.66 27.55
N GLU A 74 9.09 -34.46 28.16
CA GLU A 74 7.87 -34.95 27.50
C GLU A 74 6.78 -33.86 27.56
N PHE A 75 6.10 -33.67 26.44
CA PHE A 75 5.03 -32.71 26.24
C PHE A 75 3.91 -33.41 25.46
N GLY A 76 2.97 -34.01 26.20
CA GLY A 76 1.99 -34.91 25.61
C GLY A 76 2.67 -36.10 24.93
N GLN A 77 2.45 -36.28 23.63
CA GLN A 77 3.10 -37.33 22.82
C GLN A 77 4.46 -36.91 22.22
N TYR A 78 4.91 -35.70 22.50
CA TYR A 78 6.11 -35.15 21.91
C TYR A 78 7.24 -35.09 22.92
N ARG A 79 8.48 -35.26 22.46
CA ARG A 79 9.68 -35.00 23.24
C ARG A 79 10.33 -33.71 22.73
N LEU A 80 10.44 -32.70 23.58
CA LEU A 80 11.05 -31.43 23.22
C LEU A 80 12.55 -31.62 22.94
N GLU A 81 13.06 -31.07 21.84
CA GLU A 81 14.49 -31.13 21.50
C GLU A 81 15.16 -29.77 21.74
N ARG A 82 14.67 -28.70 21.11
CA ARG A 82 15.18 -27.32 21.35
C ARG A 82 14.16 -26.26 20.96
N GLU A 83 14.28 -25.07 21.54
CA GLU A 83 13.56 -23.89 21.06
C GLU A 83 14.08 -23.49 19.66
N VAL A 84 13.17 -23.21 18.73
CA VAL A 84 13.47 -22.80 17.35
C VAL A 84 13.15 -21.31 17.16
N GLY A 85 12.15 -20.80 17.87
CA GLY A 85 11.81 -19.40 17.82
C GLY A 85 10.91 -18.98 18.97
N ARG A 86 10.96 -17.69 19.28
CA ARG A 86 10.17 -17.04 20.33
C ARG A 86 9.52 -15.80 19.76
N GLY A 87 8.19 -15.77 19.81
CA GLY A 87 7.40 -14.59 19.50
C GLY A 87 6.71 -14.01 20.74
N GLY A 88 6.06 -12.86 20.56
CA GLY A 88 5.26 -12.22 21.62
C GLY A 88 4.04 -13.04 22.06
N MET A 89 3.56 -13.97 21.23
CA MET A 89 2.35 -14.76 21.52
C MET A 89 2.58 -16.26 21.66
N ALA A 90 3.66 -16.79 21.08
CA ALA A 90 3.91 -18.22 21.03
C ALA A 90 5.40 -18.55 21.10
N LEU A 91 5.69 -19.74 21.61
CA LEU A 91 7.00 -20.38 21.56
C LEU A 91 6.95 -21.45 20.47
N VAL A 92 8.02 -21.59 19.69
CA VAL A 92 8.14 -22.65 18.69
C VAL A 92 9.30 -23.56 19.08
N TRP A 93 9.00 -24.83 19.30
CA TRP A 93 9.97 -25.87 19.67
C TRP A 93 10.11 -26.89 18.55
N LEU A 94 11.34 -27.29 18.25
CA LEU A 94 11.60 -28.56 17.59
C LEU A 94 11.34 -29.66 18.61
N ALA A 95 10.51 -30.62 18.25
CA ALA A 95 10.22 -31.78 19.05
C ALA A 95 10.18 -33.04 18.19
N ARG A 96 10.26 -34.19 18.84
CA ARG A 96 10.08 -35.49 18.21
C ARG A 96 8.72 -36.05 18.57
N ASP A 97 7.92 -36.38 17.56
CA ASP A 97 6.73 -37.20 17.74
C ASP A 97 7.18 -38.61 18.18
N THR A 98 6.86 -39.00 19.41
CA THR A 98 7.30 -40.29 19.97
C THR A 98 6.54 -41.48 19.41
N LYS A 99 5.36 -41.26 18.80
CA LYS A 99 4.56 -42.31 18.18
C LYS A 99 4.99 -42.58 16.76
N LEU A 100 5.21 -41.51 15.97
CA LEU A 100 5.57 -41.60 14.55
C LEU A 100 7.08 -41.51 14.29
N GLY A 101 7.88 -41.13 15.29
CA GLY A 101 9.34 -41.06 15.20
C GLY A 101 9.89 -39.88 14.37
N ARG A 102 9.04 -38.95 13.94
CA ARG A 102 9.41 -37.82 13.06
C ARG A 102 9.65 -36.51 13.83
N PRO A 103 10.48 -35.60 13.31
CA PRO A 103 10.58 -34.24 13.84
C PRO A 103 9.32 -33.44 13.51
N VAL A 104 8.91 -32.57 14.44
CA VAL A 104 7.79 -31.63 14.31
C VAL A 104 8.17 -30.27 14.89
N ALA A 105 7.59 -29.21 14.36
CA ALA A 105 7.61 -27.91 15.04
C ALA A 105 6.35 -27.80 15.90
N LEU A 106 6.51 -27.56 17.19
CA LEU A 106 5.43 -27.34 18.15
C LEU A 106 5.32 -25.85 18.44
N LYS A 107 4.24 -25.22 17.96
CA LYS A 107 3.90 -23.85 18.31
C LYS A 107 2.98 -23.85 19.52
N LEU A 108 3.49 -23.36 20.64
CA LEU A 108 2.84 -23.33 21.94
C LEU A 108 2.32 -21.92 22.21
N LEU A 109 1.02 -21.76 22.42
CA LEU A 109 0.42 -20.50 22.84
C LEU A 109 0.82 -20.21 24.28
N ARG A 110 1.35 -19.01 24.56
CA ARG A 110 1.76 -18.67 25.92
C ARG A 110 0.55 -18.66 26.87
N PRO A 111 0.67 -19.19 28.11
CA PRO A 111 -0.47 -19.35 29.01
C PRO A 111 -1.13 -18.01 29.37
N GLY A 112 -0.37 -16.92 29.50
CA GLY A 112 -0.90 -15.59 29.78
C GLY A 112 -1.87 -15.03 28.72
N LEU A 113 -1.81 -15.54 27.48
CA LEU A 113 -2.75 -15.19 26.39
C LEU A 113 -3.91 -16.20 26.25
N ALA A 114 -3.72 -17.42 26.74
CA ALA A 114 -4.75 -18.47 26.82
C ALA A 114 -5.81 -18.20 27.91
N LEU A 115 -5.59 -17.18 28.76
CA LEU A 115 -6.52 -16.78 29.83
C LEU A 115 -7.87 -16.25 29.34
N GLU A 116 -8.00 -15.93 28.06
CA GLU A 116 -9.26 -15.52 27.46
C GLU A 116 -9.78 -16.62 26.53
N GLN A 117 -10.89 -17.27 26.91
CA GLN A 117 -11.49 -18.38 26.15
C GLN A 117 -11.68 -18.05 24.67
N ARG A 118 -12.01 -16.80 24.34
CA ARG A 118 -12.12 -16.30 22.96
C ARG A 118 -10.84 -16.44 22.14
N HIS A 119 -9.66 -16.34 22.74
CA HIS A 119 -8.38 -16.53 22.05
C HIS A 119 -8.09 -18.00 21.81
N VAL A 120 -8.44 -18.87 22.76
CA VAL A 120 -8.31 -20.33 22.63
C VAL A 120 -9.26 -20.86 21.55
N ASP A 121 -10.55 -20.52 21.63
CA ASP A 121 -11.56 -20.93 20.65
C ASP A 121 -11.17 -20.51 19.23
N ARG A 122 -10.57 -19.31 19.12
CA ARG A 122 -10.09 -18.77 17.85
C ARG A 122 -8.83 -19.49 17.36
N PHE A 123 -7.86 -19.73 18.23
CA PHE A 123 -6.66 -20.50 17.91
C PHE A 123 -7.03 -21.89 17.37
N GLU A 124 -7.95 -22.60 18.03
CA GLU A 124 -8.44 -23.89 17.56
C GLU A 124 -9.20 -23.78 16.24
N ARG A 125 -10.09 -22.79 16.09
CA ARG A 125 -10.85 -22.60 14.84
C ARG A 125 -9.94 -22.34 13.66
N GLU A 126 -8.92 -21.52 13.83
CA GLU A 126 -7.97 -21.18 12.77
C GLU A 126 -7.02 -22.36 12.49
N ALA A 127 -6.58 -23.09 13.52
CA ALA A 127 -5.82 -24.34 13.36
C ALA A 127 -6.62 -25.38 12.54
N ARG A 128 -7.92 -25.57 12.84
CA ARG A 128 -8.80 -26.47 12.08
C ARG A 128 -9.05 -26.02 10.65
N ALA A 129 -9.01 -24.71 10.38
CA ALA A 129 -9.11 -24.20 9.01
C ALA A 129 -7.84 -24.51 8.22
N ILE A 130 -6.66 -24.25 8.81
CA ILE A 130 -5.36 -24.50 8.19
C ILE A 130 -5.13 -26.00 7.98
N ALA A 131 -5.59 -26.86 8.88
CA ALA A 131 -5.48 -28.31 8.74
C ALA A 131 -6.20 -28.88 7.51
N LYS A 132 -7.05 -28.10 6.83
CA LYS A 132 -7.68 -28.49 5.56
C LYS A 132 -6.81 -28.19 4.34
N LEU A 133 -5.72 -27.43 4.52
CA LEU A 133 -4.80 -27.06 3.46
C LEU A 133 -3.83 -28.21 3.21
N HIS A 134 -3.84 -28.73 1.99
CA HIS A 134 -2.91 -29.74 1.53
C HIS A 134 -2.23 -29.23 0.25
N HIS A 135 -1.02 -28.72 0.41
CA HIS A 135 -0.25 -28.16 -0.71
C HIS A 135 1.25 -28.35 -0.47
N PRO A 136 2.04 -28.72 -1.48
CA PRO A 136 3.49 -28.97 -1.33
C PRO A 136 4.30 -27.74 -0.90
N HIS A 137 3.70 -26.55 -0.96
CA HIS A 137 4.29 -25.27 -0.58
C HIS A 137 3.60 -24.61 0.63
N ILE A 138 2.80 -25.37 1.40
CA ILE A 138 2.23 -24.96 2.68
C ILE A 138 2.72 -25.92 3.75
N VAL A 139 3.20 -25.40 4.88
CA VAL A 139 3.59 -26.21 6.04
C VAL A 139 2.37 -26.98 6.56
N GLU A 140 2.49 -28.31 6.60
CA GLU A 140 1.38 -29.18 7.01
C GLU A 140 1.14 -29.10 8.52
N VAL A 141 -0.13 -29.01 8.92
CA VAL A 141 -0.55 -29.17 10.31
C VAL A 141 -0.83 -30.65 10.58
N HIS A 142 -0.12 -31.23 11.54
CA HIS A 142 -0.26 -32.64 11.91
C HIS A 142 -1.23 -32.86 13.06
N ASP A 143 -1.25 -31.96 14.05
CA ASP A 143 -2.07 -32.11 15.25
C ASP A 143 -2.36 -30.76 15.91
N VAL A 144 -3.45 -30.69 16.67
CA VAL A 144 -3.79 -29.56 17.55
C VAL A 144 -4.31 -30.12 18.86
N GLY A 145 -3.86 -29.55 19.97
CA GLY A 145 -4.30 -30.03 21.28
C GLY A 145 -3.84 -29.17 22.43
N GLU A 146 -3.93 -29.75 23.62
CA GLU A 146 -3.51 -29.14 24.87
C GLU A 146 -2.62 -30.11 25.64
N ALA A 147 -1.50 -29.62 26.17
CA ALA A 147 -0.66 -30.39 27.08
C ALA A 147 0.04 -29.46 28.06
N ARG A 148 0.11 -29.87 29.33
CA ARG A 148 0.79 -29.12 30.40
C ARG A 148 0.30 -27.65 30.52
N GLY A 149 -0.98 -27.41 30.24
CA GLY A 149 -1.59 -26.07 30.26
C GLY A 149 -1.26 -25.17 29.07
N TYR A 150 -0.64 -25.71 28.01
CA TYR A 150 -0.40 -25.00 26.76
C TYR A 150 -1.29 -25.56 25.66
N HIS A 151 -2.00 -24.68 24.95
CA HIS A 151 -2.54 -25.01 23.64
C HIS A 151 -1.40 -25.05 22.63
N TYR A 152 -1.36 -26.10 21.80
CA TYR A 152 -0.30 -26.28 20.83
C TYR A 152 -0.83 -26.62 19.45
N LEU A 153 -0.01 -26.28 18.45
CA LEU A 153 -0.13 -26.73 17.07
C LEU A 153 1.14 -27.48 16.71
N ALA A 154 0.99 -28.76 16.34
CA ALA A 154 2.08 -29.56 15.81
C ALA A 154 2.07 -29.47 14.29
N MET A 155 3.17 -29.01 13.72
CA MET A 155 3.32 -28.80 12.28
C MET A 155 4.59 -29.47 11.76
N GLU A 156 4.66 -29.61 10.44
CA GLU A 156 5.86 -30.05 9.75
C GLU A 156 7.07 -29.19 10.17
N PHE A 157 8.18 -29.84 10.52
CA PHE A 157 9.43 -29.13 10.81
C PHE A 157 10.22 -28.86 9.53
N VAL A 158 10.40 -27.58 9.20
CA VAL A 158 11.23 -27.14 8.08
C VAL A 158 12.64 -26.84 8.59
N ALA A 159 13.63 -27.62 8.15
CA ALA A 159 14.99 -27.56 8.68
C ALA A 159 15.87 -26.43 8.09
N GLY A 160 15.46 -25.80 6.98
CA GLY A 160 16.24 -24.74 6.34
C GLY A 160 15.87 -23.32 6.81
N PRO A 161 16.54 -22.29 6.27
CA PRO A 161 16.39 -20.92 6.72
C PRO A 161 15.05 -20.31 6.29
N SER A 162 14.65 -19.24 6.98
CA SER A 162 13.59 -18.36 6.50
C SER A 162 14.12 -17.41 5.42
N LEU A 163 13.23 -16.89 4.57
CA LEU A 163 13.59 -15.88 3.58
C LEU A 163 14.08 -14.58 4.24
N ALA A 164 13.68 -14.30 5.48
CA ALA A 164 14.26 -13.19 6.27
C ALA A 164 15.76 -13.40 6.54
N THR A 165 16.14 -14.60 6.99
CA THR A 165 17.54 -14.98 7.21
C THR A 165 18.33 -14.94 5.90
N VAL A 166 17.72 -15.35 4.80
CA VAL A 166 18.32 -15.22 3.45
C VAL A 166 18.57 -13.75 3.12
N PHE A 167 17.62 -12.85 3.36
CA PHE A 167 17.78 -11.42 3.06
C PHE A 167 18.89 -10.76 3.88
N GLU A 168 19.08 -11.19 5.14
CA GLU A 168 20.19 -10.72 5.99
C GLU A 168 21.56 -11.17 5.47
N ALA A 169 21.63 -12.35 4.84
CA ALA A 169 22.86 -12.88 4.25
C ALA A 169 23.19 -12.29 2.87
N LEU A 170 22.25 -11.61 2.22
CA LEU A 170 22.47 -10.99 0.91
C LEU A 170 23.32 -9.72 1.02
N PRO A 171 24.18 -9.43 0.03
CA PRO A 171 24.98 -8.21 0.04
C PRO A 171 24.10 -6.96 0.01
N ILE A 172 24.56 -5.91 0.69
CA ILE A 172 23.89 -4.61 0.82
C ILE A 172 24.68 -3.51 0.07
N ASP A 173 26.00 -3.68 -0.05
CA ASP A 173 26.96 -2.73 -0.59
C ASP A 173 27.19 -2.86 -2.11
N ARG A 174 26.75 -3.98 -2.70
CA ARG A 174 26.87 -4.24 -4.14
C ARG A 174 25.60 -4.81 -4.74
N GLU A 175 25.62 -5.00 -6.05
CA GLU A 175 24.54 -5.65 -6.78
C GLU A 175 24.38 -7.10 -6.34
N ARG A 176 23.12 -7.48 -6.07
CA ARG A 176 22.73 -8.85 -5.77
C ARG A 176 22.61 -9.63 -7.07
N THR A 177 23.20 -10.81 -7.11
CA THR A 177 23.14 -11.71 -8.27
C THR A 177 22.35 -12.98 -7.96
N ALA A 178 22.00 -13.73 -9.00
CA ALA A 178 21.40 -15.06 -8.84
C ALA A 178 22.29 -15.99 -7.99
N ASP A 179 23.63 -15.91 -8.14
CA ASP A 179 24.59 -16.65 -7.31
C ASP A 179 24.53 -16.27 -5.83
N ASP A 180 24.30 -14.99 -5.52
CA ASP A 180 24.16 -14.54 -4.14
C ASP A 180 22.93 -15.20 -3.49
N LEU A 181 21.81 -15.25 -4.21
CA LEU A 181 20.60 -15.92 -3.74
C LEU A 181 20.82 -17.44 -3.62
N ALA A 182 21.44 -18.08 -4.61
CA ALA A 182 21.75 -19.51 -4.58
C ALA A 182 22.61 -19.88 -3.37
N ARG A 183 23.65 -19.10 -3.06
CA ARG A 183 24.49 -19.33 -1.88
C ARG A 183 23.75 -19.09 -0.57
N ALA A 184 22.95 -18.03 -0.48
CA ALA A 184 22.21 -17.69 0.75
C ALA A 184 21.07 -18.68 1.04
N THR A 185 20.47 -19.26 0.00
CA THR A 185 19.37 -20.25 0.11
C THR A 185 19.88 -21.70 0.20
N GLY A 186 21.08 -21.97 -0.32
CA GLY A 186 21.58 -23.33 -0.51
C GLY A 186 21.03 -24.03 -1.77
N ILE A 187 20.29 -23.32 -2.62
CA ILE A 187 19.62 -23.86 -3.82
C ILE A 187 20.46 -23.52 -5.04
N ALA A 188 21.28 -24.47 -5.49
CA ALA A 188 22.25 -24.27 -6.56
C ALA A 188 21.59 -23.93 -7.91
N GLU A 189 20.40 -24.44 -8.16
CA GLU A 189 19.62 -24.23 -9.38
C GLU A 189 19.30 -22.75 -9.59
N LEU A 190 19.17 -21.96 -8.51
CA LEU A 190 18.87 -20.54 -8.61
C LEU A 190 19.96 -19.75 -9.33
N ALA A 191 21.21 -20.22 -9.27
CA ALA A 191 22.36 -19.58 -9.92
C ALA A 191 22.28 -19.65 -11.47
N GLN A 192 21.51 -20.60 -12.00
CA GLN A 192 21.36 -20.78 -13.45
C GLN A 192 20.46 -19.72 -14.09
N HIS A 193 19.81 -18.89 -13.29
CA HIS A 193 18.91 -17.85 -13.76
C HIS A 193 19.68 -16.55 -14.03
N GLY A 194 19.30 -15.85 -15.11
CA GLY A 194 20.10 -14.75 -15.66
C GLY A 194 20.28 -13.56 -14.72
N SER A 195 19.31 -13.27 -13.84
CA SER A 195 19.38 -12.16 -12.89
C SER A 195 18.81 -12.51 -11.51
N PHE A 196 19.16 -11.72 -10.49
CA PHE A 196 18.60 -11.87 -9.15
C PHE A 196 17.07 -11.75 -9.13
N GLU A 197 16.50 -10.82 -9.91
CA GLU A 197 15.05 -10.66 -10.01
C GLU A 197 14.35 -11.89 -10.62
N GLN A 198 14.99 -12.57 -11.58
CA GLN A 198 14.49 -13.81 -12.14
C GLN A 198 14.55 -14.94 -11.10
N ALA A 199 15.67 -15.05 -10.38
CA ALA A 199 15.88 -16.08 -9.38
C ALA A 199 14.89 -15.93 -8.20
N ILE A 200 14.71 -14.71 -7.65
CA ILE A 200 13.75 -14.47 -6.56
C ILE A 200 12.30 -14.66 -7.02
N ALA A 201 11.95 -14.28 -8.26
CA ALA A 201 10.62 -14.54 -8.80
C ALA A 201 10.35 -16.04 -8.87
N ARG A 202 11.29 -16.84 -9.37
CA ARG A 202 11.16 -18.31 -9.40
C ARG A 202 10.98 -18.92 -8.02
N LEU A 203 11.72 -18.42 -7.03
CA LEU A 203 11.58 -18.87 -5.64
C LEU A 203 10.19 -18.57 -5.06
N LEU A 204 9.58 -17.43 -5.44
CA LEU A 204 8.29 -16.98 -4.92
C LEU A 204 7.08 -17.51 -5.69
N VAL A 205 7.21 -17.94 -6.94
CA VAL A 205 6.09 -18.49 -7.74
C VAL A 205 5.33 -19.60 -6.98
N PRO A 206 5.99 -20.62 -6.40
CA PRO A 206 5.28 -21.68 -5.67
C PRO A 206 4.62 -21.20 -4.36
N VAL A 207 5.14 -20.13 -3.75
CA VAL A 207 4.51 -19.49 -2.58
C VAL A 207 3.21 -18.79 -2.98
N VAL A 208 3.17 -18.17 -4.17
CA VAL A 208 1.95 -17.53 -4.68
C VAL A 208 0.91 -18.57 -5.05
N ASP A 209 1.34 -19.69 -5.62
CA ASP A 209 0.51 -20.85 -5.90
C ASP A 209 -0.16 -21.40 -4.63
N ALA A 210 0.63 -21.57 -3.56
CA ALA A 210 0.13 -21.93 -2.23
C ALA A 210 -0.91 -20.93 -1.69
N LEU A 211 -0.66 -19.63 -1.83
CA LEU A 211 -1.62 -18.60 -1.42
C LEU A 211 -2.92 -18.68 -2.22
N SER A 212 -2.82 -18.90 -3.54
CA SER A 212 -3.99 -19.09 -4.41
C SER A 212 -4.84 -20.28 -3.95
N HIS A 213 -4.20 -21.41 -3.66
CA HIS A 213 -4.89 -22.59 -3.12
C HIS A 213 -5.60 -22.30 -1.80
N ALA A 214 -4.97 -21.57 -0.89
CA ALA A 214 -5.62 -21.18 0.36
C ALA A 214 -6.82 -20.23 0.13
N HIS A 215 -6.68 -19.28 -0.79
CA HIS A 215 -7.73 -18.31 -1.14
C HIS A 215 -8.96 -18.99 -1.75
N GLU A 216 -8.78 -20.03 -2.56
CA GLU A 216 -9.87 -20.85 -3.13
C GLU A 216 -10.72 -21.53 -2.04
N LEU A 217 -10.10 -21.87 -0.90
CA LEU A 217 -10.76 -22.43 0.27
C LEU A 217 -11.28 -21.36 1.25
N GLY A 218 -11.20 -20.07 0.86
CA GLY A 218 -11.65 -18.94 1.66
C GLY A 218 -10.74 -18.60 2.85
N ILE A 219 -9.49 -19.11 2.83
CA ILE A 219 -8.51 -18.88 3.90
C ILE A 219 -7.54 -17.81 3.45
N VAL A 220 -7.46 -16.70 4.20
CA VAL A 220 -6.51 -15.60 3.98
C VAL A 220 -5.39 -15.70 4.99
N HIS A 221 -4.13 -15.57 4.56
CA HIS A 221 -2.97 -15.73 5.43
C HIS A 221 -2.79 -14.56 6.40
N ARG A 222 -2.98 -13.31 5.96
CA ARG A 222 -2.96 -12.06 6.75
C ARG A 222 -1.61 -11.63 7.36
N ASP A 223 -0.56 -12.41 7.18
CA ASP A 223 0.77 -12.17 7.78
C ASP A 223 1.90 -12.68 6.87
N VAL A 224 1.74 -12.54 5.54
CA VAL A 224 2.78 -12.92 4.58
C VAL A 224 3.99 -12.02 4.76
N LYS A 225 5.16 -12.61 5.00
CA LYS A 225 6.43 -11.89 5.22
C LYS A 225 7.62 -12.85 5.05
N PRO A 226 8.86 -12.36 4.87
CA PRO A 226 10.02 -13.20 4.65
C PRO A 226 10.28 -14.22 5.78
N SER A 227 9.96 -13.91 7.03
CA SER A 227 10.16 -14.85 8.14
C SER A 227 9.17 -16.02 8.15
N ASN A 228 8.04 -15.90 7.43
CA ASN A 228 7.00 -16.92 7.31
C ASN A 228 7.14 -17.72 6.01
N ILE A 229 8.11 -17.39 5.16
CA ILE A 229 8.48 -18.17 3.98
C ILE A 229 9.75 -18.93 4.34
N LEU A 230 9.65 -20.24 4.49
CA LEU A 230 10.74 -21.12 4.90
C LEU A 230 11.27 -21.90 3.70
N LEU A 231 12.54 -22.27 3.74
CA LEU A 231 13.17 -23.06 2.68
C LEU A 231 13.42 -24.48 3.19
N GLN A 232 12.96 -25.47 2.46
CA GLN A 232 13.29 -26.86 2.70
C GLN A 232 14.69 -27.18 2.16
N MET A 233 15.31 -28.24 2.70
CA MET A 233 16.65 -28.68 2.27
C MET A 233 16.67 -29.19 0.83
N ASP A 234 15.51 -29.57 0.28
CA ASP A 234 15.35 -29.93 -1.14
C ASP A 234 15.13 -28.71 -2.06
N GLY A 235 15.22 -27.50 -1.51
CA GLY A 235 15.12 -26.24 -2.23
C GLY A 235 13.69 -25.73 -2.45
N ARG A 236 12.67 -26.39 -1.90
CA ARG A 236 11.29 -25.87 -1.97
C ARG A 236 11.07 -24.73 -0.97
N ALA A 237 10.49 -23.63 -1.44
CA ALA A 237 9.95 -22.60 -0.56
C ALA A 237 8.56 -23.00 -0.07
N VAL A 238 8.30 -22.91 1.23
CA VAL A 238 7.02 -23.25 1.86
C VAL A 238 6.56 -22.10 2.73
N ILE A 239 5.26 -21.83 2.72
CA ILE A 239 4.67 -20.80 3.58
C ILE A 239 4.16 -21.41 4.88
N ALA A 240 4.49 -20.75 6.00
CA ALA A 240 4.15 -21.15 7.35
C ALA A 240 3.37 -20.05 8.06
N ASP A 241 2.79 -20.36 9.23
CA ASP A 241 2.25 -19.34 10.13
C ASP A 241 1.15 -18.44 9.52
N PHE A 242 0.15 -19.08 8.87
CA PHE A 242 -1.15 -18.45 8.62
C PHE A 242 -1.63 -17.77 9.90
N GLY A 243 -2.07 -16.52 9.83
CA GLY A 243 -2.12 -15.56 10.94
C GLY A 243 -3.06 -15.90 12.10
N LEU A 244 -2.80 -17.00 12.80
CA LEU A 244 -3.52 -17.67 13.90
C LEU A 244 -3.91 -16.75 15.08
N ALA A 245 -3.42 -15.50 15.08
CA ALA A 245 -3.55 -14.53 16.17
C ALA A 245 -4.11 -13.17 15.72
N LYS A 246 -4.27 -12.89 14.42
CA LYS A 246 -4.76 -11.58 13.92
C LYS A 246 -6.13 -11.70 13.23
N GLY A 247 -7.18 -11.52 14.03
CA GLY A 247 -8.58 -11.65 13.62
C GLY A 247 -9.17 -10.25 13.53
N ASP A 248 -10.19 -10.07 12.70
CA ASP A 248 -10.69 -8.74 12.32
C ASP A 248 -11.36 -7.97 13.48
N ASP A 249 -11.54 -8.60 14.65
CA ASP A 249 -12.51 -8.16 15.68
C ASP A 249 -11.93 -7.88 17.09
N ASP A 250 -10.62 -7.83 17.33
CA ASP A 250 -10.11 -7.48 18.68
C ASP A 250 -9.03 -6.36 18.71
N PRO A 251 -9.43 -5.11 18.99
CA PRO A 251 -8.53 -4.00 19.26
C PRO A 251 -7.70 -4.14 20.54
N SER A 252 -8.09 -5.01 21.48
CA SER A 252 -7.54 -5.03 22.84
C SER A 252 -6.07 -5.47 22.92
N LEU A 253 -5.62 -6.29 21.97
CA LEU A 253 -4.24 -6.74 21.82
C LEU A 253 -3.28 -5.61 21.34
N SER A 254 -3.84 -4.49 20.86
CA SER A 254 -3.13 -3.34 20.28
C SER A 254 -2.61 -2.31 21.28
N LEU A 255 -3.06 -2.38 22.53
CA LEU A 255 -2.98 -1.25 23.47
C LEU A 255 -1.68 -1.18 24.30
N THR A 256 -0.86 -2.23 24.34
CA THR A 256 0.35 -2.25 25.17
C THR A 256 1.65 -1.98 24.42
N GLY A 257 1.64 -1.88 23.09
CA GLY A 257 2.77 -1.43 22.27
C GLY A 257 4.05 -2.30 22.26
N GLU A 258 4.20 -3.24 23.21
CA GLU A 258 5.46 -3.97 23.42
C GLU A 258 5.46 -5.41 22.86
N GLY A 259 4.31 -5.95 22.39
CA GLY A 259 4.19 -7.38 22.01
C GLY A 259 3.72 -7.69 20.58
N ILE A 260 3.34 -6.70 19.78
CA ILE A 260 2.89 -6.94 18.40
C ILE A 260 4.11 -6.85 17.49
N GLY A 261 4.47 -7.97 16.86
CA GLY A 261 5.57 -8.03 15.90
C GLY A 261 5.51 -6.90 14.84
N THR A 262 6.63 -6.62 14.19
CA THR A 262 6.76 -5.36 13.46
C THR A 262 5.88 -5.30 12.19
N PRO A 263 5.10 -4.24 11.97
CA PRO A 263 3.97 -4.24 11.03
C PRO A 263 4.38 -3.96 9.57
N TYR A 264 5.66 -4.11 9.22
CA TYR A 264 6.21 -3.63 7.95
C TYR A 264 5.58 -4.20 6.68
N TYR A 265 4.95 -5.38 6.77
CA TYR A 265 4.32 -6.08 5.65
C TYR A 265 2.79 -5.96 5.66
N MET A 266 2.23 -5.20 6.62
CA MET A 266 0.80 -4.98 6.78
C MET A 266 0.24 -4.20 5.59
N SER A 267 -0.94 -4.58 5.12
CA SER A 267 -1.65 -3.84 4.07
C SER A 267 -2.28 -2.53 4.59
N PRO A 268 -2.55 -1.54 3.73
CA PRO A 268 -3.22 -0.31 4.12
C PRO A 268 -4.57 -0.55 4.79
N GLU A 269 -5.34 -1.53 4.35
CA GLU A 269 -6.63 -1.90 4.94
C GLU A 269 -6.49 -2.56 6.32
N GLN A 270 -5.41 -3.30 6.58
CA GLN A 270 -5.09 -3.78 7.93
C GLN A 270 -4.59 -2.64 8.85
N ALA A 271 -3.90 -1.64 8.28
CA ALA A 271 -3.39 -0.47 9.00
C ALA A 271 -4.49 0.55 9.34
N HIS A 272 -5.54 0.64 8.51
CA HIS A 272 -6.76 1.32 8.87
C HIS A 272 -7.51 0.40 9.83
N LEU A 273 -7.54 0.73 11.12
CA LEU A 273 -8.37 0.07 12.17
C LEU A 273 -9.88 0.26 11.91
N THR A 274 -10.33 0.09 10.66
CA THR A 274 -11.68 0.31 10.16
C THR A 274 -12.33 -1.02 9.80
N THR A 275 -13.65 -1.08 9.89
CA THR A 275 -14.51 -2.25 9.61
C THR A 275 -14.54 -2.70 8.13
N LYS A 276 -13.62 -2.23 7.27
CA LYS A 276 -13.53 -2.74 5.90
C LYS A 276 -13.03 -4.19 5.96
N ARG A 277 -13.78 -5.11 5.32
CA ARG A 277 -13.38 -6.52 5.22
C ARG A 277 -11.99 -6.62 4.59
N VAL A 278 -11.07 -7.23 5.32
CA VAL A 278 -9.78 -7.68 4.81
C VAL A 278 -10.03 -8.95 3.99
N ASP A 279 -9.71 -8.92 2.70
CA ASP A 279 -9.82 -10.06 1.81
C ASP A 279 -8.43 -10.58 1.39
N HIS A 280 -8.39 -11.55 0.48
CA HIS A 280 -7.17 -12.19 -0.02
C HIS A 280 -6.17 -11.22 -0.65
N ARG A 281 -6.61 -10.03 -1.09
CA ARG A 281 -5.71 -9.01 -1.68
C ARG A 281 -4.77 -8.39 -0.65
N THR A 282 -5.01 -8.63 0.64
CA THR A 282 -4.03 -8.30 1.69
C THR A 282 -2.75 -9.11 1.53
N ASP A 283 -2.84 -10.40 1.19
CA ASP A 283 -1.69 -11.28 1.04
C ASP A 283 -0.87 -10.91 -0.20
N ILE A 284 -1.56 -10.50 -1.28
CA ILE A 284 -0.96 -9.96 -2.49
C ILE A 284 -0.12 -8.71 -2.17
N TYR A 285 -0.64 -7.79 -1.36
CA TYR A 285 0.10 -6.61 -0.94
C TYR A 285 1.33 -6.98 -0.12
N SER A 286 1.16 -7.82 0.90
CA SER A 286 2.23 -8.26 1.80
C SER A 286 3.35 -9.00 1.05
N LEU A 287 3.00 -9.80 0.03
CA LEU A 287 3.97 -10.41 -0.87
C LEU A 287 4.65 -9.37 -1.78
N GLY A 288 3.91 -8.35 -2.23
CA GLY A 288 4.49 -7.19 -2.94
C GLY A 288 5.55 -6.47 -2.11
N VAL A 289 5.30 -6.28 -0.81
CA VAL A 289 6.30 -5.71 0.13
C VAL A 289 7.51 -6.63 0.28
N THR A 290 7.29 -7.95 0.38
CA THR A 290 8.36 -8.96 0.44
C THR A 290 9.26 -8.89 -0.81
N LEU A 291 8.65 -8.81 -1.99
CA LEU A 291 9.37 -8.67 -3.26
C LEU A 291 10.10 -7.31 -3.36
N TYR A 292 9.49 -6.22 -2.91
CA TYR A 292 10.14 -4.92 -2.84
C TYR A 292 11.41 -5.00 -1.99
N GLU A 293 11.35 -5.57 -0.79
CA GLU A 293 12.50 -5.68 0.11
C GLU A 293 13.60 -6.56 -0.49
N ALA A 294 13.24 -7.66 -1.14
CA ALA A 294 14.19 -8.52 -1.83
C ALA A 294 14.97 -7.75 -2.91
N LEU A 295 14.29 -6.95 -3.72
CA LEU A 295 14.87 -6.25 -4.86
C LEU A 295 15.56 -4.93 -4.47
N ALA A 296 15.01 -4.19 -3.51
CA ALA A 296 15.54 -2.91 -3.05
C ALA A 296 16.59 -3.05 -1.94
N GLY A 297 16.66 -4.19 -1.26
CA GLY A 297 17.50 -4.40 -0.07
C GLY A 297 17.03 -3.67 1.18
N ARG A 298 15.85 -3.05 1.13
CA ARG A 298 15.24 -2.31 2.24
C ARG A 298 13.73 -2.33 2.11
N ARG A 299 13.04 -2.17 3.24
CA ARG A 299 11.58 -2.10 3.29
C ARG A 299 11.07 -0.78 2.67
N PRO A 300 9.85 -0.78 2.10
CA PRO A 300 9.27 0.41 1.49
C PRO A 300 8.81 1.45 2.52
N PHE A 301 8.50 1.01 3.75
CA PHE A 301 8.10 1.86 4.88
C PHE A 301 9.02 1.60 6.07
N GLY A 302 9.25 2.64 6.87
CA GLY A 302 10.06 2.57 8.09
C GLY A 302 9.48 3.49 9.17
N GLY A 303 9.94 3.29 10.40
CA GLY A 303 9.52 4.04 11.58
C GLY A 303 10.24 3.52 12.82
N GLN A 304 10.33 4.34 13.87
CA GLN A 304 10.98 3.96 15.12
C GLN A 304 10.02 3.23 16.08
N SER A 305 8.71 3.35 15.84
CA SER A 305 7.66 2.73 16.64
C SER A 305 6.62 2.02 15.77
N PHE A 306 5.86 1.08 16.38
CA PHE A 306 4.75 0.38 15.72
C PHE A 306 3.77 1.36 15.07
N LEU A 307 3.35 2.38 15.82
CA LEU A 307 2.38 3.38 15.37
C LEU A 307 2.92 4.24 14.22
N GLU A 308 4.20 4.58 14.22
CA GLU A 308 4.84 5.30 13.11
C GLU A 308 4.82 4.48 11.81
N VAL A 309 5.14 3.19 11.90
CA VAL A 309 5.13 2.32 10.71
C VAL A 309 3.70 2.14 10.18
N VAL A 310 2.71 1.95 11.06
CA VAL A 310 1.29 1.88 10.66
C VAL A 310 0.84 3.18 9.99
N ALA A 311 1.20 4.34 10.57
CA ALA A 311 0.91 5.64 9.97
C ALA A 311 1.60 5.79 8.61
N ALA A 312 2.85 5.35 8.46
CA ALA A 312 3.56 5.38 7.19
C ALA A 312 2.85 4.53 6.13
N ILE A 313 2.46 3.30 6.43
CA ILE A 313 1.70 2.41 5.53
C ILE A 313 0.38 3.06 5.12
N ARG A 314 -0.28 3.76 6.05
CA ARG A 314 -1.58 4.40 5.81
C ARG A 314 -1.49 5.65 4.94
N ASP A 315 -0.53 6.52 5.26
CA ASP A 315 -0.55 7.93 4.87
C ASP A 315 0.56 8.30 3.86
N THR A 316 1.54 7.42 3.64
CA THR A 316 2.67 7.71 2.74
C THR A 316 2.62 6.88 1.46
N VAL A 317 3.12 7.46 0.37
CA VAL A 317 3.34 6.73 -0.89
C VAL A 317 4.76 6.16 -0.82
N PRO A 318 4.95 4.83 -0.99
CA PRO A 318 6.27 4.24 -0.94
C PRO A 318 7.13 4.75 -2.09
N VAL A 319 8.44 4.84 -1.86
CA VAL A 319 9.40 5.18 -2.92
C VAL A 319 9.27 4.15 -4.04
N PRO A 320 9.07 4.57 -5.31
CA PRO A 320 9.00 3.63 -6.42
C PRO A 320 10.24 2.74 -6.50
N LEU A 321 10.07 1.45 -6.78
CA LEU A 321 11.18 0.48 -6.75
C LEU A 321 12.37 0.93 -7.62
N ARG A 322 12.11 1.43 -8.83
CA ARG A 322 13.16 1.90 -9.75
C ARG A 322 13.86 3.19 -9.31
N THR A 323 13.24 3.96 -8.40
CA THR A 323 13.88 5.10 -7.72
C THR A 323 14.74 4.62 -6.56
N SER A 324 14.32 3.53 -5.88
CA SER A 324 15.12 2.92 -4.81
C SER A 324 16.34 2.16 -5.35
N THR A 325 16.22 1.55 -6.53
CA THR A 325 17.32 0.85 -7.21
C THR A 325 17.17 0.99 -8.72
N THR A 326 18.19 1.50 -9.40
CA THR A 326 18.21 1.60 -10.87
C THR A 326 18.39 0.25 -11.56
N ARG A 327 18.64 -0.82 -10.78
CA ARG A 327 19.01 -2.16 -11.25
C ARG A 327 17.83 -3.12 -11.42
N CYS A 328 16.61 -2.66 -11.19
CA CYS A 328 15.39 -3.47 -11.35
C CYS A 328 14.76 -3.26 -12.74
N SER A 329 14.31 -4.35 -13.37
CA SER A 329 13.60 -4.29 -14.65
C SER A 329 12.27 -3.56 -14.54
N ARG A 330 11.77 -3.08 -15.69
CA ARG A 330 10.40 -2.53 -15.78
C ARG A 330 9.33 -3.58 -15.47
N ASN A 331 9.61 -4.86 -15.71
CA ASN A 331 8.68 -5.95 -15.42
C ASN A 331 8.48 -6.08 -13.91
N ALA A 332 9.56 -6.32 -13.16
CA ALA A 332 9.50 -6.49 -11.71
C ALA A 332 8.98 -5.21 -11.01
N ALA A 333 9.36 -4.03 -11.50
CA ALA A 333 8.84 -2.76 -10.99
C ALA A 333 7.31 -2.62 -11.17
N ALA A 334 6.77 -3.03 -12.32
CA ALA A 334 5.33 -2.99 -12.57
C ALA A 334 4.57 -3.97 -11.67
N VAL A 335 5.12 -5.17 -11.45
CA VAL A 335 4.56 -6.19 -10.54
C VAL A 335 4.50 -5.66 -9.11
N VAL A 336 5.62 -5.16 -8.59
CA VAL A 336 5.69 -4.59 -7.23
C VAL A 336 4.73 -3.40 -7.08
N ARG A 337 4.68 -2.51 -8.07
CA ARG A 337 3.74 -1.37 -8.06
C ARG A 337 2.28 -1.82 -8.04
N CYS A 338 1.91 -2.82 -8.83
CA CYS A 338 0.54 -3.33 -8.88
C CYS A 338 0.19 -4.05 -7.58
N ALA A 339 1.02 -4.97 -7.10
CA ALA A 339 0.80 -5.69 -5.85
C ALA A 339 0.67 -4.75 -4.64
N MET A 340 1.51 -3.71 -4.57
CA MET A 340 1.51 -2.73 -3.48
C MET A 340 0.58 -1.51 -3.71
N ALA A 341 -0.38 -1.59 -4.63
CA ALA A 341 -1.32 -0.48 -4.83
C ALA A 341 -2.12 -0.21 -3.53
N ARG A 342 -2.32 1.06 -3.17
CA ARG A 342 -3.00 1.43 -1.92
C ARG A 342 -4.45 0.96 -1.91
N ASP A 343 -5.16 1.18 -3.01
CA ASP A 343 -6.51 0.69 -3.24
C ASP A 343 -6.46 -0.80 -3.63
N PRO A 344 -7.11 -1.72 -2.88
CA PRO A 344 -7.20 -3.12 -3.25
C PRO A 344 -7.77 -3.38 -4.65
N ASP A 345 -8.61 -2.49 -5.19
CA ASP A 345 -9.16 -2.61 -6.56
C ASP A 345 -8.14 -2.28 -7.67
N GLU A 346 -7.01 -1.66 -7.31
CA GLU A 346 -5.90 -1.39 -8.23
C GLU A 346 -4.81 -2.48 -8.18
N ARG A 347 -4.93 -3.46 -7.28
CA ARG A 347 -4.04 -4.62 -7.17
C ARG A 347 -4.43 -5.72 -8.17
N TYR A 348 -3.67 -6.79 -8.16
CA TYR A 348 -4.07 -8.04 -8.79
C TYR A 348 -5.41 -8.51 -8.20
N ARG A 349 -6.30 -8.99 -9.08
CA ARG A 349 -7.63 -9.48 -8.69
C ARG A 349 -7.54 -10.67 -7.72
N ASP A 350 -6.57 -11.53 -7.95
CA ASP A 350 -6.34 -12.80 -7.25
C ASP A 350 -4.84 -13.15 -7.27
N ALA A 351 -4.44 -14.15 -6.48
CA ALA A 351 -3.05 -14.60 -6.40
C ALA A 351 -2.57 -15.24 -7.70
N ASP A 352 -3.45 -15.90 -8.47
CA ASP A 352 -3.10 -16.49 -9.76
C ASP A 352 -2.66 -15.44 -10.79
N ALA A 353 -3.35 -14.29 -10.86
CA ALA A 353 -2.93 -13.18 -11.71
C ALA A 353 -1.54 -12.64 -11.34
N LEU A 354 -1.21 -12.58 -10.04
CA LEU A 354 0.15 -12.24 -9.59
C LEU A 354 1.16 -13.33 -9.96
N ARG A 355 0.78 -14.61 -9.82
CA ARG A 355 1.62 -15.77 -10.15
C ARG A 355 2.02 -15.75 -11.62
N LEU A 356 1.09 -15.48 -12.53
CA LEU A 356 1.36 -15.36 -13.97
C LEU A 356 2.40 -14.27 -14.28
N ASP A 357 2.26 -13.11 -13.65
CA ASP A 357 3.23 -12.02 -13.81
C ASP A 357 4.59 -12.33 -13.18
N LEU A 358 4.64 -13.06 -12.06
CA LEU A 358 5.90 -13.54 -11.48
C LEU A 358 6.59 -14.60 -12.36
N VAL A 359 5.82 -15.49 -12.99
CA VAL A 359 6.35 -16.42 -14.00
C VAL A 359 6.95 -15.64 -15.17
N ALA A 360 6.25 -14.61 -15.66
CA ALA A 360 6.78 -13.76 -16.71
C ALA A 360 8.08 -13.03 -16.28
N VAL A 361 8.17 -12.54 -15.04
CA VAL A 361 9.44 -11.99 -14.51
C VAL A 361 10.53 -13.06 -14.48
N ALA A 362 10.23 -14.25 -13.95
CA ALA A 362 11.15 -15.40 -13.88
C ALA A 362 11.72 -15.81 -15.24
N ASP A 363 10.92 -15.72 -16.30
CA ASP A 363 11.29 -16.05 -17.67
C ASP A 363 11.84 -14.85 -18.46
N GLY A 364 11.89 -13.65 -17.87
CA GLY A 364 12.33 -12.43 -18.54
C GLY A 364 11.33 -11.89 -19.59
N LEU A 365 10.08 -12.35 -19.54
CA LEU A 365 9.00 -11.96 -20.45
C LEU A 365 8.31 -10.67 -19.98
N VAL A 366 7.58 -10.02 -20.88
CA VAL A 366 6.82 -8.81 -20.56
C VAL A 366 5.59 -9.18 -19.73
N THR A 367 5.44 -8.55 -18.55
CA THR A 367 4.32 -8.77 -17.64
C THR A 367 3.04 -8.05 -18.09
N GLU A 368 1.87 -8.58 -17.75
CA GLU A 368 0.59 -7.90 -17.94
C GLU A 368 0.54 -6.59 -17.18
N ALA A 369 1.08 -6.53 -15.95
CA ALA A 369 1.18 -5.27 -15.22
C ALA A 369 1.97 -4.20 -15.97
N ARG A 370 3.05 -4.57 -16.68
CA ARG A 370 3.80 -3.64 -17.54
C ARG A 370 3.05 -3.28 -18.81
N GLN A 371 2.35 -4.22 -19.43
CA GLN A 371 1.51 -3.93 -20.60
C GLN A 371 0.36 -2.97 -20.23
N ALA A 372 -0.21 -3.15 -19.05
CA ALA A 372 -1.27 -2.30 -18.49
C ALA A 372 -0.79 -0.88 -18.20
N GLU A 373 0.50 -0.68 -17.89
CA GLU A 373 1.11 0.65 -17.85
C GLU A 373 1.10 1.31 -19.23
N GLY A 374 1.10 0.55 -20.34
CA GLY A 374 1.26 1.04 -21.72
C GLY A 374 0.17 1.94 -22.29
N GLY A 375 -1.02 2.05 -21.68
CA GLY A 375 -2.12 2.84 -22.24
C GLY A 375 -2.12 4.31 -21.82
N VAL A 376 -1.85 5.25 -22.74
CA VAL A 376 -2.02 6.70 -22.50
C VAL A 376 -3.43 7.01 -21.97
N LEU A 377 -4.44 6.38 -22.58
CA LEU A 377 -5.84 6.55 -22.19
C LEU A 377 -6.13 6.06 -20.77
N ARG A 378 -5.56 4.93 -20.34
CA ARG A 378 -5.78 4.40 -18.97
C ARG A 378 -5.03 5.22 -17.93
N ARG A 379 -3.82 5.70 -18.22
CA ARG A 379 -3.09 6.64 -17.32
C ARG A 379 -3.85 7.94 -17.13
N VAL A 380 -4.40 8.49 -18.22
CA VAL A 380 -5.26 9.68 -18.18
C VAL A 380 -6.55 9.38 -17.41
N TRP A 381 -7.18 8.22 -17.63
CA TRP A 381 -8.40 7.82 -16.91
C TRP A 381 -8.18 7.61 -15.41
N THR A 382 -7.10 6.94 -15.00
CA THR A 382 -6.75 6.76 -13.58
C THR A 382 -6.45 8.12 -12.93
N ALA A 383 -5.72 9.00 -13.62
CA ALA A 383 -5.47 10.37 -13.14
C ALA A 383 -6.75 11.20 -13.02
N LEU A 384 -7.66 11.09 -14.00
CA LEU A 384 -8.98 11.73 -13.96
C LEU A 384 -9.82 11.20 -12.80
N ARG A 385 -9.90 9.88 -12.61
CA ARG A 385 -10.69 9.26 -11.53
C ARG A 385 -10.22 9.72 -10.15
N ARG A 386 -8.90 9.81 -9.93
CA ARG A 386 -8.31 10.33 -8.67
C ARG A 386 -8.51 11.83 -8.47
N THR A 387 -8.66 12.60 -9.55
CA THR A 387 -9.00 14.03 -9.48
C THR A 387 -10.43 14.21 -8.92
N PHE A 388 -11.36 13.31 -9.24
CA PHE A 388 -12.73 13.34 -8.72
C PHE A 388 -12.84 12.84 -7.26
N THR A 389 -11.93 12.00 -6.78
CA THR A 389 -11.92 11.52 -5.38
C THR A 389 -11.27 12.50 -4.39
N GLY A 390 -10.62 13.55 -4.88
CA GLY A 390 -10.05 14.62 -4.05
C GLY A 390 -8.67 14.33 -3.44
N GLU A 391 -8.05 13.20 -3.79
CA GLU A 391 -6.70 12.85 -3.37
C GLU A 391 -5.64 13.70 -4.08
N SER A 392 -4.57 14.06 -3.37
CA SER A 392 -3.43 14.79 -3.96
C SER A 392 -2.54 13.87 -4.76
N PHE A 393 -2.30 14.21 -6.02
CA PHE A 393 -1.47 13.43 -6.93
C PHE A 393 -0.71 14.34 -7.90
N GLU A 394 0.51 13.95 -8.25
CA GLU A 394 1.34 14.60 -9.27
C GLU A 394 1.83 13.54 -10.26
N TYR A 395 1.58 13.77 -11.55
CA TYR A 395 2.07 12.97 -12.66
C TYR A 395 3.01 13.78 -13.53
N ARG A 396 4.15 13.17 -13.89
CA ARG A 396 5.08 13.70 -14.88
C ARG A 396 5.49 12.58 -15.83
N SER A 397 5.28 12.78 -17.13
CA SER A 397 5.65 11.79 -18.13
C SER A 397 7.17 11.60 -18.23
N GLU A 398 7.63 10.35 -18.35
CA GLU A 398 9.05 10.05 -18.64
C GLU A 398 9.47 10.56 -20.04
N ALA A 399 8.53 10.56 -20.99
CA ALA A 399 8.74 11.13 -22.31
C ALA A 399 8.84 12.66 -22.21
N THR A 400 9.93 13.21 -22.74
CA THR A 400 10.20 14.64 -22.80
C THR A 400 10.49 15.08 -24.22
N LEU A 401 10.18 16.33 -24.54
CA LEU A 401 10.55 16.99 -25.79
C LEU A 401 11.18 18.34 -25.42
N PHE A 402 12.42 18.56 -25.85
CA PHE A 402 13.28 19.69 -25.44
C PHE A 402 13.45 19.80 -23.91
N GLY A 403 13.53 18.68 -23.18
CA GLY A 403 13.68 18.66 -21.72
C GLY A 403 12.40 19.00 -20.94
N VAL A 404 11.29 19.27 -21.64
CA VAL A 404 9.96 19.51 -21.06
C VAL A 404 9.14 18.23 -21.16
N PRO A 405 8.50 17.74 -20.08
CA PRO A 405 7.68 16.53 -20.15
C PRO A 405 6.50 16.72 -21.11
N LEU A 406 6.13 15.67 -21.84
CA LEU A 406 4.94 15.70 -22.69
C LEU A 406 3.66 15.98 -21.88
N VAL A 407 3.55 15.40 -20.68
CA VAL A 407 2.40 15.58 -19.79
C VAL A 407 2.87 15.86 -18.36
N HIS A 408 2.31 16.89 -17.73
CA HIS A 408 2.49 17.21 -16.31
C HIS A 408 1.14 17.56 -15.68
N TRP A 409 0.65 16.73 -14.75
CA TRP A 409 -0.66 16.87 -14.12
C TRP A 409 -0.53 16.94 -12.60
N ILE A 410 -1.12 17.95 -11.96
CA ILE A 410 -1.18 18.12 -10.52
C ILE A 410 -2.65 18.24 -10.09
N ALA A 411 -3.10 17.36 -9.19
CA ALA A 411 -4.48 17.31 -8.71
C ALA A 411 -4.57 17.29 -7.16
N GLY A 412 -5.76 17.57 -6.62
CA GLY A 412 -6.12 17.42 -5.20
C GLY A 412 -6.32 18.72 -4.42
N ARG A 413 -6.99 18.63 -3.26
CA ARG A 413 -7.28 19.79 -2.39
C ARG A 413 -6.02 20.34 -1.71
N ARG A 414 -5.77 21.63 -1.88
CA ARG A 414 -4.70 22.38 -1.17
C ARG A 414 -5.15 22.69 0.26
N ARG A 415 -4.27 22.48 1.26
CA ARG A 415 -4.53 22.95 2.63
C ARG A 415 -4.34 24.48 2.73
N PRO A 416 -5.09 25.19 3.59
CA PRO A 416 -4.87 26.62 3.82
C PRO A 416 -3.40 26.89 4.19
N GLY A 417 -2.75 27.83 3.51
CA GLY A 417 -1.35 28.21 3.75
C GLY A 417 -0.28 27.55 2.87
N GLN A 418 -0.61 26.52 2.09
CA GLN A 418 0.38 25.92 1.17
C GLN A 418 0.62 26.77 -0.09
N PRO A 419 1.86 26.83 -0.62
CA PRO A 419 2.15 27.49 -1.89
C PRO A 419 1.41 26.79 -3.06
N ARG A 420 1.14 27.54 -4.13
CA ARG A 420 0.53 26.99 -5.35
C ARG A 420 1.51 26.02 -6.02
N ARG A 421 0.99 24.88 -6.49
CA ARG A 421 1.79 23.88 -7.21
C ARG A 421 1.86 24.24 -8.70
N VAL A 422 3.02 24.02 -9.31
CA VAL A 422 3.31 24.48 -10.67
C VAL A 422 3.53 23.29 -11.60
N ALA A 423 2.60 23.08 -12.53
CA ALA A 423 2.72 22.11 -13.60
C ALA A 423 3.42 22.73 -14.83
N ARG A 424 4.44 22.06 -15.35
CA ARG A 424 5.20 22.43 -16.56
C ARG A 424 5.31 21.24 -17.51
N GLY A 425 4.70 21.32 -18.68
CA GLY A 425 4.69 20.25 -19.68
C GLY A 425 4.14 20.71 -21.03
N TRP A 426 4.22 19.91 -22.08
CA TRP A 426 3.52 20.22 -23.34
C TRP A 426 2.00 20.24 -23.12
N LEU A 427 1.49 19.26 -22.38
CA LEU A 427 0.17 19.26 -21.76
C LEU A 427 0.33 19.42 -20.25
N ALA A 428 -0.15 20.53 -19.69
CA ALA A 428 -0.02 20.85 -18.27
C ALA A 428 -1.39 21.04 -17.62
N CYS A 429 -1.62 20.43 -16.44
CA CYS A 429 -2.82 20.65 -15.63
C CYS A 429 -2.44 20.84 -14.16
N GLY A 430 -2.97 21.87 -13.48
CA GLY A 430 -2.68 22.10 -12.06
C GLY A 430 -3.12 23.47 -11.51
N ASP A 431 -2.73 23.78 -10.27
CA ASP A 431 -3.05 25.08 -9.62
C ASP A 431 -2.49 26.25 -10.45
N THR A 432 -1.27 26.08 -10.95
CA THR A 432 -0.63 26.93 -11.96
C THR A 432 -0.06 26.03 -13.06
N ALA A 433 -0.48 26.20 -14.31
CA ALA A 433 -0.08 25.36 -15.45
C ALA A 433 0.67 26.16 -16.52
N TYR A 434 1.79 25.63 -17.01
CA TYR A 434 2.59 26.17 -18.12
C TYR A 434 2.79 25.12 -19.20
N GLY A 435 2.38 25.41 -20.44
CA GLY A 435 2.53 24.44 -21.54
C GLY A 435 2.04 24.90 -22.90
N LEU A 436 2.15 24.03 -23.91
CA LEU A 436 1.45 24.27 -25.18
C LEU A 436 -0.06 24.21 -24.96
N VAL A 437 -0.53 23.25 -24.17
CA VAL A 437 -1.90 23.14 -23.68
C VAL A 437 -1.88 23.19 -22.15
N ALA A 438 -2.55 24.17 -21.54
CA ALA A 438 -2.50 24.42 -20.10
C ALA A 438 -3.91 24.54 -19.47
N LEU A 439 -4.19 23.77 -18.41
CA LEU A 439 -5.50 23.71 -17.76
C LEU A 439 -5.39 23.98 -16.26
N GLY A 440 -6.12 24.99 -15.75
CA GLY A 440 -6.10 25.27 -14.31
C GLY A 440 -6.66 26.61 -13.88
N PRO A 441 -6.72 26.89 -12.56
CA PRO A 441 -7.08 28.21 -12.04
C PRO A 441 -6.15 29.32 -12.53
N LEU A 442 -4.88 28.99 -12.79
CA LEU A 442 -3.92 29.85 -13.47
C LEU A 442 -3.26 29.06 -14.61
N ALA A 443 -3.37 29.51 -15.85
CA ALA A 443 -2.78 28.82 -17.00
C ALA A 443 -2.07 29.79 -17.96
N VAL A 444 -0.86 29.43 -18.41
CA VAL A 444 -0.09 30.18 -19.39
C VAL A 444 0.41 29.26 -20.49
N GLY A 445 0.15 29.59 -21.76
CA GLY A 445 0.48 28.66 -22.84
C GLY A 445 0.02 29.04 -24.23
N GLY A 446 0.05 28.07 -25.16
CA GLY A 446 -0.55 28.23 -26.48
C GLY A 446 -2.07 28.20 -26.39
N ILE A 447 -2.61 27.10 -25.88
CA ILE A 447 -4.03 26.83 -25.68
C ILE A 447 -4.28 26.71 -24.18
N CYS A 448 -5.20 27.49 -23.61
CA CYS A 448 -5.43 27.51 -22.16
C CYS A 448 -6.92 27.45 -21.79
N ALA A 449 -7.24 26.77 -20.68
CA ALA A 449 -8.58 26.87 -20.10
C ALA A 449 -8.62 26.85 -18.56
N GLY A 450 -9.53 27.64 -17.97
CA GLY A 450 -9.77 27.64 -16.52
C GLY A 450 -10.09 29.01 -15.91
N GLY A 451 -9.44 29.35 -14.79
CA GLY A 451 -9.76 30.54 -14.00
C GLY A 451 -9.25 31.84 -14.64
N ALA A 452 -7.94 32.06 -14.53
CA ALA A 452 -7.22 33.19 -15.12
C ALA A 452 -6.13 32.69 -16.09
N ASN A 453 -6.22 33.07 -17.35
CA ASN A 453 -5.42 32.45 -18.43
C ASN A 453 -4.75 33.48 -19.34
N VAL A 454 -3.53 33.17 -19.81
CA VAL A 454 -2.79 33.97 -20.81
C VAL A 454 -2.24 33.06 -21.92
N GLY A 455 -2.60 33.29 -23.18
CA GLY A 455 -2.13 32.44 -24.27
C GLY A 455 -2.55 32.86 -25.68
N LEU A 456 -2.32 32.02 -26.69
CA LEU A 456 -2.81 32.29 -28.05
C LEU A 456 -4.33 32.07 -28.13
N VAL A 457 -4.82 30.96 -27.60
CA VAL A 457 -6.24 30.60 -27.57
C VAL A 457 -6.64 30.28 -26.14
N THR A 458 -7.63 30.97 -25.57
CA THR A 458 -7.93 30.89 -24.14
C THR A 458 -9.43 30.82 -23.84
N TRP A 459 -9.84 29.97 -22.87
CA TRP A 459 -11.22 29.87 -22.36
C TRP A 459 -11.29 30.01 -20.84
N GLY A 460 -12.14 30.88 -20.26
CA GLY A 460 -12.20 30.95 -18.80
C GLY A 460 -12.84 32.16 -18.14
N GLY A 461 -12.64 32.31 -16.83
CA GLY A 461 -13.18 33.43 -16.06
C GLY A 461 -12.55 34.76 -16.46
N MET A 462 -11.22 34.85 -16.42
CA MET A 462 -10.42 36.01 -16.82
C MET A 462 -9.38 35.56 -17.85
N THR A 463 -9.37 36.13 -19.05
CA THR A 463 -8.56 35.60 -20.16
C THR A 463 -7.90 36.71 -20.97
N ALA A 464 -6.64 36.47 -21.38
CA ALA A 464 -5.90 37.34 -22.28
C ALA A 464 -5.24 36.52 -23.41
N GLY A 465 -5.46 36.89 -24.67
CA GLY A 465 -4.85 36.14 -25.78
C GLY A 465 -5.16 36.64 -27.19
N LEU A 466 -4.72 35.93 -28.22
CA LEU A 466 -5.09 36.26 -29.61
C LEU A 466 -6.59 35.99 -29.82
N LEU A 467 -7.04 34.80 -29.41
CA LEU A 467 -8.43 34.36 -29.32
C LEU A 467 -8.78 34.16 -27.84
N ALA A 468 -9.67 34.97 -27.27
CA ALA A 468 -10.03 34.88 -25.84
C ALA A 468 -11.54 34.78 -25.60
N PHE A 469 -11.96 33.72 -24.91
CA PHE A 469 -13.36 33.38 -24.66
C PHE A 469 -13.62 33.31 -23.15
N GLY A 470 -14.38 34.23 -22.56
CA GLY A 470 -14.51 34.21 -21.11
C GLY A 470 -15.47 35.19 -20.44
N GLY A 471 -15.55 35.14 -19.11
CA GLY A 471 -16.32 36.13 -18.35
C GLY A 471 -15.77 37.55 -18.57
N ILE A 472 -14.45 37.69 -18.40
CA ILE A 472 -13.66 38.88 -18.69
C ILE A 472 -12.57 38.47 -19.70
N ALA A 473 -12.57 39.06 -20.90
CA ALA A 473 -11.69 38.66 -22.00
C ALA A 473 -10.96 39.86 -22.64
N ALA A 474 -9.68 39.71 -22.95
CA ALA A 474 -8.88 40.71 -23.66
C ALA A 474 -8.05 40.07 -24.78
N GLY A 475 -8.04 40.64 -25.98
CA GLY A 475 -7.38 39.98 -27.11
C GLY A 475 -7.61 40.58 -28.49
N LEU A 476 -7.13 39.94 -29.55
CA LEU A 476 -7.39 40.42 -30.91
C LEU A 476 -8.83 40.08 -31.33
N PHE A 477 -9.23 38.82 -31.11
CA PHE A 477 -10.60 38.34 -31.27
C PHE A 477 -11.10 37.84 -29.93
N THR A 478 -12.15 38.46 -29.40
CA THR A 478 -12.64 38.11 -28.06
C THR A 478 -14.13 37.87 -28.01
N ALA A 479 -14.55 36.93 -27.16
CA ALA A 479 -15.94 36.72 -26.83
C ALA A 479 -16.15 36.62 -25.31
N GLY A 480 -17.06 37.39 -24.72
CA GLY A 480 -17.22 37.32 -23.27
C GLY A 480 -18.30 38.18 -22.62
N GLY A 481 -18.45 38.05 -21.30
CA GLY A 481 -19.35 38.92 -20.52
C GLY A 481 -18.91 40.39 -20.60
N ILE A 482 -17.63 40.63 -20.33
CA ILE A 482 -16.91 41.90 -20.53
C ILE A 482 -15.71 41.60 -21.42
N ALA A 483 -15.65 42.17 -22.61
CA ALA A 483 -14.62 41.84 -23.60
C ALA A 483 -13.99 43.08 -24.24
N VAL A 484 -12.68 43.03 -24.46
CA VAL A 484 -11.89 44.09 -25.12
C VAL A 484 -11.04 43.51 -26.24
N GLY A 485 -10.99 44.15 -27.40
CA GLY A 485 -10.20 43.66 -28.53
C GLY A 485 -10.39 44.38 -29.86
N TRP A 486 -9.86 43.81 -30.96
CA TRP A 486 -10.07 44.38 -32.29
C TRP A 486 -11.44 44.00 -32.85
N LEU A 487 -11.77 42.70 -32.82
CA LEU A 487 -13.09 42.15 -33.13
C LEU A 487 -13.66 41.47 -31.88
N VAL A 488 -14.80 41.95 -31.38
CA VAL A 488 -15.30 41.56 -30.05
C VAL A 488 -16.78 41.17 -30.08
N GLY A 489 -17.15 40.10 -29.39
CA GLY A 489 -18.54 39.70 -29.12
C GLY A 489 -18.83 39.61 -27.61
N GLY A 490 -19.90 40.18 -27.06
CA GLY A 490 -20.11 40.06 -25.61
C GLY A 490 -21.24 40.85 -24.96
N GLY A 491 -21.37 40.72 -23.63
CA GLY A 491 -22.31 41.53 -22.85
C GLY A 491 -21.96 43.02 -22.97
N ILE A 492 -20.78 43.39 -22.48
CA ILE A 492 -20.11 44.68 -22.69
C ILE A 492 -18.89 44.44 -23.57
N ALA A 493 -18.87 45.01 -24.76
CA ALA A 493 -17.82 44.76 -25.76
C ALA A 493 -17.14 46.08 -26.15
N CYS A 494 -15.80 46.16 -26.12
CA CYS A 494 -15.06 47.36 -26.49
C CYS A 494 -13.99 47.04 -27.55
N GLY A 495 -14.08 47.62 -28.74
CA GLY A 495 -13.13 47.31 -29.82
C GLY A 495 -13.29 48.11 -31.10
N TYR A 496 -12.50 47.81 -32.14
CA TYR A 496 -12.67 48.46 -33.45
C TYR A 496 -14.01 48.07 -34.09
N ALA A 497 -14.32 46.77 -34.08
CA ALA A 497 -15.62 46.21 -34.41
C ALA A 497 -16.17 45.42 -33.21
N ALA A 498 -17.30 45.85 -32.64
CA ALA A 498 -17.86 45.28 -31.42
C ALA A 498 -19.32 44.85 -31.62
N MET A 499 -19.67 43.67 -31.10
CA MET A 499 -21.02 43.10 -31.15
C MET A 499 -21.48 42.69 -29.76
N GLY A 500 -22.70 43.05 -29.33
CA GLY A 500 -23.09 42.73 -27.96
C GLY A 500 -24.32 43.40 -27.37
N GLY A 501 -24.48 43.28 -26.05
CA GLY A 501 -25.50 44.02 -25.30
C GLY A 501 -25.21 45.53 -25.31
N ILE A 502 -23.98 45.90 -24.92
CA ILE A 502 -23.44 47.28 -24.90
C ILE A 502 -22.10 47.31 -25.65
N PRO A 503 -22.12 47.36 -27.00
CA PRO A 503 -20.88 47.45 -27.79
C PRO A 503 -20.38 48.90 -27.91
N ILE A 504 -19.07 49.09 -27.79
CA ILE A 504 -18.35 50.39 -27.86
C ILE A 504 -17.24 50.27 -28.91
N GLY A 505 -17.29 51.03 -30.01
CA GLY A 505 -16.30 50.87 -31.07
C GLY A 505 -16.43 51.76 -32.30
N HIS A 506 -15.58 51.54 -33.32
CA HIS A 506 -15.71 52.25 -34.60
C HIS A 506 -16.94 51.75 -35.37
N TYR A 507 -17.09 50.43 -35.43
CA TYR A 507 -18.29 49.71 -35.88
C TYR A 507 -18.93 48.99 -34.68
N ALA A 508 -20.21 49.24 -34.40
CA ALA A 508 -20.89 48.65 -33.25
C ALA A 508 -22.26 48.05 -33.62
N LEU A 509 -22.52 46.79 -33.24
CA LEU A 509 -23.76 46.05 -33.51
C LEU A 509 -24.38 45.50 -32.22
N GLY A 510 -25.59 45.91 -31.84
CA GLY A 510 -26.18 45.43 -30.59
C GLY A 510 -27.38 46.20 -30.02
N GLY A 511 -27.72 45.89 -28.77
CA GLY A 511 -28.86 46.49 -28.07
C GLY A 511 -28.68 47.98 -27.77
N MET A 512 -27.60 48.35 -27.08
CA MET A 512 -27.23 49.74 -26.76
C MET A 512 -25.83 50.10 -27.30
N PRO A 513 -25.67 50.26 -28.63
CA PRO A 513 -24.37 50.50 -29.25
C PRO A 513 -23.87 51.95 -29.14
N ILE A 514 -22.55 52.12 -28.96
CA ILE A 514 -21.85 53.41 -28.91
C ILE A 514 -20.68 53.38 -29.92
N GLY A 515 -20.73 54.21 -30.96
CA GLY A 515 -19.68 54.22 -31.98
C GLY A 515 -19.86 55.24 -33.09
N LYS A 516 -18.92 55.24 -34.05
CA LYS A 516 -19.01 56.11 -35.24
C LYS A 516 -20.05 55.57 -36.22
N PHE A 517 -19.99 54.27 -36.51
CA PHE A 517 -20.90 53.55 -37.40
C PHE A 517 -21.66 52.50 -36.58
N VAL A 518 -22.97 52.64 -36.49
CA VAL A 518 -23.78 51.95 -35.48
C VAL A 518 -24.96 51.23 -36.13
N LEU A 519 -25.14 49.96 -35.78
CA LEU A 519 -26.27 49.13 -36.18
C LEU A 519 -27.00 48.64 -34.92
N GLY A 520 -28.10 49.30 -34.54
CA GLY A 520 -28.92 48.97 -33.37
C GLY A 520 -30.39 49.31 -33.58
N ASP A 521 -31.22 49.08 -32.56
CA ASP A 521 -32.69 49.16 -32.67
C ASP A 521 -33.20 50.57 -33.05
N GLN A 522 -32.46 51.61 -32.67
CA GLN A 522 -32.84 53.02 -32.87
C GLN A 522 -31.99 53.75 -33.93
N ARG A 523 -30.96 53.10 -34.51
CA ARG A 523 -30.02 53.71 -35.45
C ARG A 523 -29.47 52.64 -36.40
N GLN A 524 -29.79 52.73 -37.69
CA GLN A 524 -29.28 51.83 -38.72
C GLN A 524 -28.42 52.61 -39.72
N ASP A 525 -27.10 52.38 -39.67
CA ASP A 525 -26.12 52.98 -40.58
C ASP A 525 -25.78 52.04 -41.75
N VAL A 526 -25.74 52.57 -42.98
CA VAL A 526 -25.48 51.80 -44.20
C VAL A 526 -24.04 51.29 -44.24
N GLU A 527 -23.06 52.11 -43.86
CA GLU A 527 -21.65 51.71 -43.82
C GLU A 527 -21.43 50.62 -42.77
N ALA A 528 -22.10 50.74 -41.61
CA ALA A 528 -22.08 49.67 -40.61
C ALA A 528 -22.69 48.37 -41.14
N ARG A 529 -23.80 48.45 -41.88
CA ARG A 529 -24.47 47.28 -42.45
C ARG A 529 -23.60 46.58 -43.50
N GLU A 530 -22.99 47.33 -44.41
CA GLU A 530 -22.08 46.79 -45.43
C GLU A 530 -20.87 46.11 -44.76
N PHE A 531 -20.26 46.77 -43.78
CA PHE A 531 -19.15 46.21 -43.02
C PHE A 531 -19.53 44.88 -42.35
N PHE A 532 -20.62 44.84 -41.58
CA PHE A 532 -21.02 43.63 -40.86
C PHE A 532 -21.53 42.54 -41.81
N GLN A 533 -22.21 42.89 -42.91
CA GLN A 533 -22.61 41.92 -43.93
C GLN A 533 -21.39 41.26 -44.58
N ALA A 534 -20.40 42.06 -45.03
CA ALA A 534 -19.16 41.54 -45.58
C ALA A 534 -18.38 40.70 -44.54
N LEU A 535 -18.37 41.14 -43.28
CA LEU A 535 -17.79 40.39 -42.18
C LEU A 535 -18.47 39.03 -41.99
N PHE A 536 -19.81 38.97 -41.94
CA PHE A 536 -20.56 37.72 -41.77
C PHE A 536 -20.42 36.78 -42.98
N GLU A 537 -20.47 37.31 -44.20
CA GLU A 537 -20.24 36.53 -45.42
C GLU A 537 -18.82 35.94 -45.44
N SER A 538 -17.81 36.71 -45.02
CA SER A 538 -16.43 36.23 -44.88
C SER A 538 -16.29 35.19 -43.75
N TRP A 539 -17.07 35.33 -42.69
CA TRP A 539 -17.06 34.42 -41.54
C TRP A 539 -17.69 33.07 -41.88
N ASP A 540 -18.84 33.07 -42.56
CA ASP A 540 -19.47 31.85 -43.05
C ASP A 540 -18.57 31.12 -44.05
N GLY A 541 -17.91 31.87 -44.96
CA GLY A 541 -16.90 31.34 -45.87
C GLY A 541 -15.69 30.73 -45.16
N PHE A 542 -15.22 31.35 -44.06
CA PHE A 542 -14.12 30.83 -43.26
C PHE A 542 -14.46 29.47 -42.62
N TRP A 543 -15.64 29.33 -42.02
CA TRP A 543 -16.05 28.07 -41.38
C TRP A 543 -16.39 26.96 -42.38
N SER A 544 -16.98 27.29 -43.53
CA SER A 544 -17.20 26.32 -44.61
C SER A 544 -15.91 25.79 -45.24
N THR A 545 -14.78 26.46 -45.01
CA THR A 545 -13.46 26.02 -45.47
C THR A 545 -12.74 25.17 -44.41
N LEU A 546 -13.17 25.25 -43.15
CA LEU A 546 -12.52 24.61 -42.00
C LEU A 546 -13.22 23.32 -41.53
N PHE A 547 -14.46 23.09 -41.95
CA PHE A 547 -15.24 21.87 -41.75
C PHE A 547 -15.73 21.36 -43.10
#